data_AF-A0AAD9DUW6-F1
#
_entry.id   AF-A0AAD9DUW6-F1
#
_cell.length_a   1.000
_cell.length_b   1.000
_cell.length_c   1.000
_cell.angle_alpha   90.00
_cell.angle_beta   90.00
_cell.angle_gamma   90.00
#
_symmetry.space_group_name_H-M   'P 1'
#
loop_
_entity.id
_entity.type
_entity.pdbx_description
1 polymer ?
#
loop_
_entity_poly.entity_id
_entity_poly.type
_entity_poly.pdbx_seq_one_letter_code
_entity_poly.pdbx_strand_id
1 'polypeptide(L)'
;MPISVCVRVHHRLGPCPSPAALLALARVGFCAVVPTCFKTTTIVSVPKKPTVSCLNNYHPIALTSIIMKCFERLVMIHIKTQLPPSLDPLQFAYRSNRSTDDAISTTLHLALTHLDKKGTYVRMLFIDFSSAFNTIVPQHLIGKLSLLGLNTSLCNWILDFLTGRPQSVRIRSSTSNTTTLSIGAPQGSVLSPLLFTLLTHDCAVMHSSSHIIKFADDTTMVGLINKDNESAYREEVRELLSWCKVNNLYRNVDKTKEMVVDFRRARRDHSPLAINSSSVEIVKNIKFLGVHIAENLTWTLNTSSITKRAQQCLYFLQKLREAHLPSPILTTFYRGTVESILSSCIITWFGNCTAFDRKTLQRIMRTAEKIIGVSLPSITNIYITHCIRKATNIVKDPTHPSHELVTVLPSGR
;
A
#
# COMPACT_ATOMS: atom_id res chain seq x y z
N MET A 1 -10.91 9.54 -13.68
CA MET A 1 -10.44 10.47 -12.63
C MET A 1 -9.49 9.74 -11.71
N PRO A 2 -8.17 9.85 -11.89
CA PRO A 2 -7.21 9.10 -11.09
C PRO A 2 -6.67 9.97 -9.94
N ILE A 3 -6.83 9.48 -8.72
CA ILE A 3 -5.88 9.40 -7.59
C ILE A 3 -4.60 10.26 -7.70
N SER A 4 -4.71 11.57 -7.94
CA SER A 4 -3.55 12.48 -8.04
C SER A 4 -3.70 13.73 -7.15
N VAL A 5 -4.36 13.59 -6.01
CA VAL A 5 -4.38 14.64 -4.99
C VAL A 5 -4.18 14.01 -3.62
N CYS A 6 -2.96 13.56 -3.34
CA CYS A 6 -2.42 13.59 -1.96
C CYS A 6 -0.89 13.36 -1.89
N VAL A 7 -0.09 13.87 -2.82
CA VAL A 7 1.39 13.87 -2.67
C VAL A 7 1.95 15.18 -3.21
N ARG A 8 1.77 16.28 -2.46
CA ARG A 8 2.62 17.50 -2.54
C ARG A 8 2.23 18.54 -1.49
N VAL A 9 2.42 18.21 -0.22
CA VAL A 9 2.65 19.21 0.84
C VAL A 9 3.67 18.63 1.82
N HIS A 10 4.92 18.44 1.38
CA HIS A 10 5.98 17.94 2.25
C HIS A 10 7.29 18.75 2.21
N HIS A 11 7.32 19.90 1.57
CA HIS A 11 8.44 20.83 1.68
C HIS A 11 7.92 22.25 1.88
N ARG A 12 7.88 22.69 3.15
CA ARG A 12 8.03 24.07 3.65
C ARG A 12 7.44 24.16 5.07
N LEU A 13 8.11 23.56 6.06
CA LEU A 13 8.09 24.03 7.45
C LEU A 13 9.47 23.65 8.03
N GLY A 14 10.23 24.67 8.46
CA GLY A 14 11.61 24.55 8.94
C GLY A 14 11.75 23.88 10.32
N PRO A 15 12.98 23.81 10.88
CA PRO A 15 13.26 23.10 12.12
C PRO A 15 13.09 24.02 13.34
N CYS A 16 11.99 23.85 14.06
CA CYS A 16 11.89 24.02 15.51
C CYS A 16 10.45 23.69 15.92
N PRO A 17 10.19 22.78 16.88
CA PRO A 17 8.86 22.66 17.45
C PRO A 17 8.51 24.00 18.12
N SER A 18 7.38 24.61 17.71
CA SER A 18 6.91 25.83 18.36
C SER A 18 6.67 25.58 19.87
N PRO A 19 6.75 26.60 20.73
CA PRO A 19 6.41 26.47 22.15
C PRO A 19 5.02 25.83 22.39
N ALA A 20 4.10 26.00 21.45
CA ALA A 20 2.79 25.34 21.45
C ALA A 20 2.87 23.82 21.26
N ALA A 21 3.81 23.30 20.46
CA ALA A 21 4.03 21.87 20.29
C ALA A 21 4.60 21.22 21.57
N LEU A 22 5.49 21.93 22.27
CA LEU A 22 6.02 21.53 23.58
C LEU A 22 4.93 21.53 24.67
N LEU A 23 4.06 22.55 24.71
CA LEU A 23 2.90 22.60 25.60
C LEU A 23 1.86 21.51 25.29
N ALA A 24 1.66 21.19 24.03
CA ALA A 24 0.72 20.15 23.61
C ALA A 24 1.25 18.74 23.95
N LEU A 25 2.56 18.49 23.80
CA LEU A 25 3.22 17.27 24.29
C LEU A 25 3.23 17.19 25.82
N ALA A 26 3.46 18.31 26.52
CA ALA A 26 3.33 18.37 27.97
C ALA A 26 1.91 17.99 28.42
N ARG A 27 0.87 18.37 27.66
CA ARG A 27 -0.52 17.94 27.93
C ARG A 27 -0.78 16.45 27.68
N VAL A 28 -0.12 15.79 26.72
CA VAL A 28 -0.15 14.31 26.63
C VAL A 28 0.39 13.69 27.93
N GLY A 29 1.42 14.31 28.52
CA GLY A 29 1.98 13.89 29.80
C GLY A 29 1.07 14.14 31.01
N PHE A 30 0.25 15.21 30.99
CA PHE A 30 -0.56 15.65 32.14
C PHE A 30 -2.02 15.20 32.13
N CYS A 31 -2.64 14.97 30.96
CA CYS A 31 -4.03 14.51 30.85
C CYS A 31 -4.18 13.58 29.64
N ALA A 32 -4.52 12.30 29.88
CA ALA A 32 -4.82 11.32 28.83
C ALA A 32 -6.20 11.52 28.17
N VAL A 33 -6.73 12.75 28.18
CA VAL A 33 -8.09 13.09 27.74
C VAL A 33 -8.02 13.98 26.50
N VAL A 34 -8.72 13.56 25.44
CA VAL A 34 -8.90 14.31 24.20
C VAL A 34 -10.25 15.01 24.24
N PRO A 35 -10.30 16.35 24.11
CA PRO A 35 -11.55 17.08 24.03
C PRO A 35 -12.49 16.53 22.95
N THR A 36 -13.76 16.36 23.29
CA THR A 36 -14.77 15.78 22.38
C THR A 36 -14.85 16.50 21.04
N CYS A 37 -14.72 17.83 21.03
CA CYS A 37 -14.72 18.65 19.80
C CYS A 37 -13.56 18.31 18.84
N PHE A 38 -12.46 17.75 19.35
CA PHE A 38 -11.35 17.27 18.52
C PHE A 38 -11.55 15.85 18.01
N LYS A 39 -12.40 15.07 18.69
CA LYS A 39 -12.81 13.71 18.29
C LYS A 39 -13.97 13.71 17.29
N THR A 40 -14.75 14.79 17.22
CA THR A 40 -15.90 14.91 16.31
C THR A 40 -15.47 14.79 14.85
N THR A 41 -16.17 13.94 14.10
CA THR A 41 -15.91 13.73 12.67
C THR A 41 -17.15 13.95 11.82
N THR A 42 -16.96 14.52 10.64
CA THR A 42 -17.99 14.47 9.59
C THR A 42 -17.57 13.52 8.49
N ILE A 43 -18.41 12.52 8.21
CA ILE A 43 -18.22 11.60 7.09
C ILE A 43 -18.73 12.23 5.80
N VAL A 44 -17.86 12.26 4.79
CA VAL A 44 -18.22 12.59 3.42
C VAL A 44 -17.99 11.35 2.55
N SER A 45 -19.02 10.94 1.83
CA SER A 45 -18.98 9.74 0.98
C SER A 45 -18.43 10.07 -0.40
N VAL A 46 -17.34 9.42 -0.81
CA VAL A 46 -16.73 9.56 -2.14
C VAL A 46 -16.95 8.28 -2.96
N PRO A 47 -17.41 8.35 -4.22
CA PRO A 47 -17.57 7.15 -5.06
C PRO A 47 -16.26 6.38 -5.27
N LYS A 48 -16.28 5.06 -5.05
CA LYS A 48 -15.20 4.10 -5.37
C LYS A 48 -15.02 3.89 -6.87
N LYS A 49 -16.13 3.98 -7.60
CA LYS A 49 -16.22 3.71 -9.04
C LYS A 49 -17.18 4.70 -9.70
N PRO A 50 -17.08 4.91 -11.02
CA PRO A 50 -17.91 5.89 -11.74
C PRO A 50 -19.41 5.65 -11.58
N THR A 51 -19.83 4.39 -11.62
CA THR A 51 -21.23 3.96 -11.44
C THR A 51 -21.44 3.36 -10.05
N VAL A 52 -22.21 4.05 -9.23
CA VAL A 52 -22.54 3.63 -7.86
C VAL A 52 -23.87 2.87 -7.88
N SER A 53 -23.83 1.56 -7.65
CA SER A 53 -25.04 0.71 -7.58
C SER A 53 -25.51 0.36 -6.16
N CYS A 54 -24.69 0.60 -5.13
CA CYS A 54 -24.97 0.26 -3.74
C CYS A 54 -24.05 1.06 -2.79
N LEU A 55 -24.39 1.09 -1.49
CA LEU A 55 -23.66 1.86 -0.47
C LEU A 55 -22.19 1.44 -0.31
N ASN A 56 -21.89 0.15 -0.51
CA ASN A 56 -20.52 -0.38 -0.44
C ASN A 56 -19.58 0.20 -1.50
N ASN A 57 -20.14 0.87 -2.52
CA ASN A 57 -19.39 1.57 -3.55
C ASN A 57 -18.98 2.99 -3.13
N TYR A 58 -19.22 3.41 -1.89
CA TYR A 58 -18.67 4.63 -1.33
C TYR A 58 -17.46 4.35 -0.44
N HIS A 59 -16.49 5.27 -0.46
CA HIS A 59 -15.48 5.43 0.59
C HIS A 59 -15.96 6.51 1.56
N PRO A 60 -16.22 6.17 2.83
CA PRO A 60 -16.47 7.17 3.85
C PRO A 60 -15.14 7.84 4.22
N ILE A 61 -15.04 9.16 4.00
CA ILE A 61 -13.88 9.94 4.44
C ILE A 61 -14.28 10.73 5.68
N ALA A 62 -13.59 10.46 6.80
CA ALA A 62 -13.74 11.19 8.04
C ALA A 62 -12.95 12.50 8.01
N LEU A 63 -13.67 13.61 8.02
CA LEU A 63 -13.10 14.94 8.17
C LEU A 63 -12.92 15.24 9.66
N THR A 64 -11.68 15.15 10.14
CA THR A 64 -11.27 15.56 11.50
C THR A 64 -10.89 17.06 11.54
N SER A 65 -10.94 17.65 12.74
CA SER A 65 -10.50 19.03 12.99
C SER A 65 -9.05 19.27 12.54
N ILE A 66 -8.77 20.46 11.97
CA ILE A 66 -7.41 20.85 11.57
C ILE A 66 -6.46 20.85 12.76
N ILE A 67 -6.93 21.34 13.91
CA ILE A 67 -6.14 21.36 15.16
C ILE A 67 -5.78 19.93 15.56
N MET A 68 -6.74 19.01 15.48
CA MET A 68 -6.52 17.59 15.78
C MET A 68 -5.50 16.99 14.81
N LYS A 69 -5.60 17.24 13.51
CA LYS A 69 -4.62 16.75 12.52
C LYS A 69 -3.20 17.24 12.79
N CYS A 70 -3.03 18.48 13.22
CA CYS A 70 -1.73 19.00 13.62
C CYS A 70 -1.19 18.27 14.85
N PHE A 71 -2.04 18.02 15.85
CA PHE A 71 -1.66 17.30 17.05
C PHE A 71 -1.34 15.83 16.78
N GLU A 72 -2.15 15.13 15.97
CA GLU A 72 -1.90 13.77 15.51
C GLU A 72 -0.52 13.63 14.86
N ARG A 73 -0.06 14.64 14.09
CA ARG A 73 1.30 14.64 13.51
C ARG A 73 2.39 14.64 14.58
N LEU A 74 2.23 15.45 15.63
CA LEU A 74 3.19 15.51 16.74
C LEU A 74 3.24 14.17 17.47
N VAL A 75 2.06 13.61 17.78
CA VAL A 75 1.94 12.29 18.43
C VAL A 75 2.54 11.19 17.55
N MET A 76 2.27 11.20 16.24
CA MET A 76 2.83 10.25 15.29
C MET A 76 4.36 10.28 15.26
N ILE A 77 4.96 11.48 15.26
CA ILE A 77 6.42 11.65 15.33
C ILE A 77 6.94 11.06 16.64
N HIS A 78 6.30 11.40 17.77
CA HIS A 78 6.69 10.91 19.09
C HIS A 78 6.64 9.37 19.18
N ILE A 79 5.56 8.74 18.72
CA ILE A 79 5.45 7.27 18.65
C ILE A 79 6.59 6.70 17.82
N LYS A 80 6.84 7.24 16.62
CA LYS A 80 7.91 6.74 15.74
C LYS A 80 9.30 6.81 16.37
N THR A 81 9.57 7.79 17.26
CA THR A 81 10.85 7.87 17.97
C THR A 81 11.04 6.79 19.04
N GLN A 82 9.96 6.16 19.51
CA GLN A 82 10.01 5.09 20.51
C GLN A 82 10.03 3.68 19.88
N LEU A 83 9.76 3.57 18.58
CA LEU A 83 9.68 2.28 17.89
C LEU A 83 11.04 1.89 17.29
N PRO A 84 11.40 0.59 17.31
CA PRO A 84 12.63 0.15 16.68
C PRO A 84 12.53 0.30 15.16
N PRO A 85 13.61 0.76 14.49
CA PRO A 85 13.60 0.95 13.04
C PRO A 85 13.45 -0.37 12.27
N SER A 86 13.79 -1.51 12.89
CA SER A 86 13.64 -2.87 12.37
C SER A 86 12.24 -3.47 12.55
N LEU A 87 11.30 -2.76 13.18
CA LEU A 87 9.96 -3.30 13.43
C LEU A 87 9.30 -3.72 12.10
N ASP A 88 8.86 -4.97 12.05
CA ASP A 88 8.03 -5.52 10.97
C ASP A 88 8.56 -5.21 9.55
N PRO A 89 9.73 -5.75 9.17
CA PRO A 89 10.47 -5.35 7.96
C PRO A 89 9.69 -5.56 6.65
N LEU A 90 8.68 -6.45 6.66
CA LEU A 90 7.83 -6.76 5.51
C LEU A 90 6.48 -6.00 5.50
N GLN A 91 6.31 -5.02 6.41
CA GLN A 91 5.33 -3.95 6.24
C GLN A 91 5.94 -2.82 5.43
N PHE A 92 5.34 -2.50 4.29
CA PHE A 92 5.84 -1.49 3.35
C PHE A 92 5.05 -0.19 3.40
N ALA A 93 3.74 -0.24 3.67
CA ALA A 93 2.94 0.98 3.69
C ALA A 93 3.29 1.86 4.91
N TYR A 94 3.13 3.18 4.72
CA TYR A 94 3.29 4.21 5.77
C TYR A 94 4.68 4.25 6.43
N ARG A 95 5.66 3.55 5.87
CA ARG A 95 7.07 3.61 6.26
C ARG A 95 7.85 4.50 5.32
N SER A 96 8.86 5.16 5.88
CA SER A 96 9.81 5.95 5.11
C SER A 96 10.60 5.03 4.18
N ASN A 97 10.86 5.50 2.96
CA ASN A 97 11.67 4.78 1.97
C ASN A 97 11.15 3.35 1.64
N ARG A 98 9.84 3.15 1.71
CA ARG A 98 9.15 1.95 1.23
C ARG A 98 8.05 2.37 0.26
N SER A 99 7.89 1.64 -0.83
CA SER A 99 6.86 1.86 -1.85
C SER A 99 6.16 0.57 -2.24
N THR A 100 5.10 0.68 -3.04
CA THR A 100 4.45 -0.47 -3.67
C THR A 100 5.44 -1.27 -4.52
N ASP A 101 6.41 -0.60 -5.17
CA ASP A 101 7.50 -1.27 -5.89
C ASP A 101 8.27 -2.23 -4.99
N ASP A 102 8.55 -1.85 -3.74
CA ASP A 102 9.36 -2.65 -2.83
C ASP A 102 8.58 -3.89 -2.40
N ALA A 103 7.31 -3.74 -2.02
CA ALA A 103 6.44 -4.87 -1.67
C ALA A 103 6.30 -5.87 -2.83
N ILE A 104 6.05 -5.38 -4.05
CA ILE A 104 5.95 -6.23 -5.24
C ILE A 104 7.29 -6.88 -5.56
N SER A 105 8.39 -6.13 -5.55
CA SER A 105 9.72 -6.65 -5.87
C SER A 105 10.18 -7.69 -4.86
N THR A 106 9.95 -7.47 -3.56
CA THR A 106 10.25 -8.47 -2.52
C THR A 106 9.42 -9.74 -2.73
N THR A 107 8.13 -9.61 -3.02
CA THR A 107 7.25 -10.76 -3.34
C THR A 107 7.77 -11.56 -4.53
N LEU A 108 8.10 -10.86 -5.63
CA LEU A 108 8.61 -11.49 -6.84
C LEU A 108 10.00 -12.09 -6.65
N HIS A 109 10.88 -11.44 -5.89
CA HIS A 109 12.20 -11.96 -5.58
C HIS A 109 12.11 -13.28 -4.82
N LEU A 110 11.31 -13.34 -3.74
CA LEU A 110 11.06 -14.58 -3.00
C LEU A 110 10.56 -15.70 -3.90
N ALA A 111 9.61 -15.38 -4.80
CA ALA A 111 9.04 -16.35 -5.72
C ALA A 111 10.07 -16.85 -6.74
N LEU A 112 10.72 -15.94 -7.45
CA LEU A 112 11.70 -16.26 -8.51
C LEU A 112 12.88 -17.05 -7.96
N THR A 113 13.48 -16.61 -6.86
CA THR A 113 14.61 -17.30 -6.22
C THR A 113 14.26 -18.71 -5.77
N HIS A 114 13.00 -18.95 -5.38
CA HIS A 114 12.55 -20.30 -5.02
C HIS A 114 12.26 -21.17 -6.25
N LEU A 115 11.73 -20.58 -7.33
CA LEU A 115 11.42 -21.27 -8.59
C LEU A 115 12.66 -21.69 -9.38
N ASP A 116 13.82 -21.09 -9.12
CA ASP A 116 15.10 -21.52 -9.69
C ASP A 116 15.54 -22.92 -9.20
N LYS A 117 14.92 -23.42 -8.12
CA LYS A 117 15.20 -24.75 -7.56
C LYS A 117 14.35 -25.81 -8.26
N LYS A 118 14.90 -27.00 -8.47
CA LYS A 118 14.14 -28.11 -9.09
C LYS A 118 13.04 -28.62 -8.17
N GLY A 119 11.87 -28.90 -8.74
CA GLY A 119 10.76 -29.55 -8.02
C GLY A 119 10.01 -28.63 -7.05
N THR A 120 10.16 -27.31 -7.18
CA THR A 120 9.48 -26.30 -6.37
C THR A 120 8.39 -25.57 -7.15
N TYR A 121 7.48 -24.93 -6.42
CA TYR A 121 6.51 -23.97 -6.93
C TYR A 121 6.12 -22.99 -5.81
N VAL A 122 5.36 -21.95 -6.13
CA VAL A 122 4.98 -20.89 -5.19
C VAL A 122 3.47 -20.75 -5.15
N ARG A 123 2.91 -20.61 -3.94
CA ARG A 123 1.50 -20.23 -3.73
C ARG A 123 1.45 -18.84 -3.10
N MET A 124 0.60 -17.96 -3.61
CA MET A 124 0.41 -16.60 -3.11
C MET A 124 -1.06 -16.41 -2.75
N LEU A 125 -1.36 -16.23 -1.47
CA LEU A 125 -2.70 -15.90 -0.99
C LEU A 125 -2.79 -14.39 -0.78
N PHE A 126 -3.66 -13.75 -1.54
CA PHE A 126 -3.94 -12.31 -1.45
C PHE A 126 -5.21 -12.11 -0.63
N ILE A 127 -5.07 -11.42 0.50
CA ILE A 127 -6.15 -11.17 1.47
C ILE A 127 -6.51 -9.68 1.40
N ASP A 128 -7.78 -9.41 1.17
CA ASP A 128 -8.40 -8.08 1.29
C ASP A 128 -9.27 -8.08 2.55
N PHE A 129 -9.01 -7.13 3.45
CA PHE A 129 -9.83 -6.97 4.65
C PHE A 129 -11.07 -6.12 4.38
N SER A 130 -12.20 -6.58 4.88
CA SER A 130 -13.47 -5.84 4.85
C SER A 130 -13.40 -4.69 5.84
N SER A 131 -13.16 -3.48 5.33
CA SER A 131 -13.24 -2.24 6.11
C SER A 131 -12.26 -2.19 7.30
N ALA A 132 -11.01 -2.61 7.09
CA ALA A 132 -10.00 -2.88 8.13
C ALA A 132 -9.87 -1.78 9.22
N PHE A 133 -9.83 -0.51 8.81
CA PHE A 133 -9.72 0.59 9.78
C PHE A 133 -10.92 0.69 10.73
N ASN A 134 -12.13 0.34 10.28
CA ASN A 134 -13.33 0.42 11.11
C ASN A 134 -13.46 -0.74 12.09
N THR A 135 -12.64 -1.80 11.95
CA THR A 135 -12.73 -3.00 12.80
C THR A 135 -11.72 -3.00 13.96
N ILE A 136 -10.83 -2.01 14.00
CA ILE A 136 -9.82 -1.86 15.06
C ILE A 136 -10.52 -1.76 16.42
N VAL A 137 -10.27 -2.73 17.31
CA VAL A 137 -10.74 -2.66 18.70
C VAL A 137 -9.71 -1.89 19.53
N PRO A 138 -10.03 -0.69 20.07
CA PRO A 138 -9.03 0.16 20.72
C PRO A 138 -8.31 -0.52 21.88
N GLN A 139 -9.04 -1.25 22.74
CA GLN A 139 -8.46 -1.97 23.87
C GLN A 139 -7.39 -2.99 23.45
N HIS A 140 -7.66 -3.74 22.38
CA HIS A 140 -6.72 -4.73 21.85
C HIS A 140 -5.46 -4.06 21.27
N LEU A 141 -5.65 -2.96 20.54
CA LEU A 141 -4.54 -2.15 20.03
C LEU A 141 -3.66 -1.64 21.18
N ILE A 142 -4.25 -1.11 22.25
CA ILE A 142 -3.47 -0.61 23.40
C ILE A 142 -2.62 -1.71 24.05
N GLY A 143 -3.16 -2.92 24.19
CA GLY A 143 -2.39 -4.07 24.69
C GLY A 143 -1.12 -4.29 23.88
N LYS A 144 -1.22 -4.26 22.55
CA LYS A 144 -0.06 -4.38 21.64
C LYS A 144 0.91 -3.21 21.75
N LEU A 145 0.39 -1.98 21.84
CA LEU A 145 1.23 -0.79 21.99
C LEU A 145 2.03 -0.83 23.31
N SER A 146 1.41 -1.31 24.38
CA SER A 146 2.09 -1.50 25.66
C SER A 146 3.20 -2.55 25.56
N LEU A 147 2.98 -3.66 24.84
CA LEU A 147 4.01 -4.68 24.59
C LEU A 147 5.18 -4.15 23.75
N LEU A 148 4.92 -3.19 22.87
CA LEU A 148 5.96 -2.46 22.12
C LEU A 148 6.71 -1.42 22.96
N GLY A 149 6.37 -1.26 24.24
CA GLY A 149 7.07 -0.36 25.16
C GLY A 149 6.58 1.09 25.13
N LEU A 150 5.44 1.38 24.51
CA LEU A 150 4.85 2.73 24.59
C LEU A 150 4.35 2.99 26.02
N ASN A 151 4.60 4.21 26.51
CA ASN A 151 4.23 4.57 27.88
C ASN A 151 2.70 4.54 28.09
N THR A 152 2.29 4.31 29.34
CA THR A 152 0.88 4.18 29.71
C THR A 152 0.06 5.44 29.41
N SER A 153 0.63 6.63 29.60
CA SER A 153 -0.06 7.90 29.33
C SER A 153 -0.40 8.07 27.84
N LEU A 154 0.51 7.72 26.95
CA LEU A 154 0.31 7.75 25.50
C LEU A 154 -0.69 6.68 25.07
N CYS A 155 -0.59 5.47 25.63
CA CYS A 155 -1.56 4.41 25.42
C CYS A 155 -2.98 4.84 25.83
N ASN A 156 -3.15 5.45 27.00
CA ASN A 156 -4.44 5.97 27.47
C ASN A 156 -4.93 7.13 26.60
N TRP A 157 -4.04 8.00 26.14
CA TRP A 157 -4.38 9.08 25.22
C TRP A 157 -4.89 8.54 23.87
N ILE A 158 -4.23 7.50 23.32
CA ILE A 158 -4.67 6.82 22.09
C ILE A 158 -6.02 6.13 22.32
N LEU A 159 -6.23 5.52 23.49
CA LEU A 159 -7.51 4.91 23.85
C LEU A 159 -8.64 5.94 23.84
N ASP A 160 -8.44 7.09 24.51
CA ASP A 160 -9.43 8.15 24.54
C ASP A 160 -9.64 8.78 23.16
N PHE A 161 -8.57 8.96 22.38
CA PHE A 161 -8.65 9.40 20.99
C PHE A 161 -9.52 8.47 20.14
N LEU A 162 -9.44 7.15 20.36
CA LEU A 162 -10.15 6.15 19.57
C LEU A 162 -11.57 5.84 20.07
N THR A 163 -11.94 6.28 21.27
CA THR A 163 -13.22 5.95 21.91
C THR A 163 -14.11 7.17 22.12
N GLY A 164 -15.42 6.95 22.19
CA GLY A 164 -16.38 8.04 22.44
C GLY A 164 -16.36 9.12 21.36
N ARG A 165 -16.11 8.76 20.10
CA ARG A 165 -15.96 9.72 18.99
C ARG A 165 -17.32 10.05 18.36
N PRO A 166 -17.81 11.29 18.43
CA PRO A 166 -19.03 11.67 17.73
C PRO A 166 -18.80 11.70 16.21
N GLN A 167 -19.76 11.19 15.46
CA GLN A 167 -19.71 11.14 14.01
C GLN A 167 -21.07 11.49 13.40
N SER A 168 -21.08 12.29 12.35
CA SER A 168 -22.26 12.54 11.51
C SER A 168 -21.92 12.37 10.03
N VAL A 169 -22.88 11.97 9.21
CA VAL A 169 -22.72 11.85 7.76
C VAL A 169 -23.28 13.10 7.09
N ARG A 170 -22.51 13.70 6.18
CA ARG A 170 -22.95 14.86 5.39
C ARG A 170 -23.03 14.51 3.92
N ILE A 171 -24.22 14.72 3.35
CA ILE A 171 -24.47 14.60 1.90
C ILE A 171 -25.03 15.93 1.42
N ARG A 172 -24.25 16.64 0.59
CA ARG A 172 -24.57 18.01 0.13
C ARG A 172 -24.82 18.94 1.33
N SER A 173 -26.02 19.52 1.44
CA SER A 173 -26.43 20.43 2.51
C SER A 173 -27.06 19.72 3.71
N SER A 174 -27.31 18.41 3.63
CA SER A 174 -27.97 17.64 4.69
C SER A 174 -26.95 16.93 5.56
N THR A 175 -27.17 16.96 6.88
CA THR A 175 -26.34 16.28 7.89
C THR A 175 -27.21 15.34 8.69
N SER A 176 -26.75 14.11 8.93
CA SER A 176 -27.46 13.13 9.76
C SER A 176 -27.41 13.51 11.24
N ASN A 177 -28.19 12.78 12.03
CA ASN A 177 -27.98 12.73 13.47
C ASN A 177 -26.56 12.22 13.79
N THR A 178 -26.06 12.61 14.96
CA THR A 178 -24.75 12.21 15.46
C THR A 178 -24.83 10.83 16.12
N THR A 179 -23.90 9.95 15.74
CA THR A 179 -23.68 8.64 16.36
C THR A 179 -22.29 8.62 16.99
N THR A 180 -22.16 8.03 18.18
CA THR A 180 -20.87 7.90 18.86
C THR A 180 -20.24 6.55 18.53
N LEU A 181 -18.97 6.57 18.10
CA LEU A 181 -18.18 5.38 17.79
C LEU A 181 -17.18 5.08 18.91
N SER A 182 -17.08 3.80 19.26
CA SER A 182 -16.09 3.28 20.23
C SER A 182 -15.15 2.24 19.63
N ILE A 183 -15.26 1.98 18.33
CA ILE A 183 -14.45 1.01 17.56
C ILE A 183 -13.97 1.69 16.28
N GLY A 184 -12.86 1.21 15.75
CA GLY A 184 -12.25 1.64 14.50
C GLY A 184 -11.32 2.82 14.68
N ALA A 185 -10.67 3.23 13.61
CA ALA A 185 -9.91 4.47 13.50
C ALA A 185 -10.41 5.28 12.29
N PRO A 186 -10.55 6.61 12.41
CA PRO A 186 -11.21 7.42 11.39
C PRO A 186 -10.43 7.43 10.06
N GLN A 187 -11.09 7.02 8.98
CA GLN A 187 -10.50 7.02 7.63
C GLN A 187 -10.28 8.44 7.12
N GLY A 188 -9.06 8.97 7.26
CA GLY A 188 -8.73 10.38 6.98
C GLY A 188 -8.01 11.08 8.14
N SER A 189 -7.89 10.42 9.29
CA SER A 189 -6.98 10.80 10.37
C SER A 189 -5.53 10.56 9.97
N VAL A 190 -4.64 11.39 10.50
CA VAL A 190 -3.19 11.29 10.27
C VAL A 190 -2.61 10.08 11.01
N LEU A 191 -3.11 9.82 12.22
CA LEU A 191 -2.57 8.78 13.09
C LEU A 191 -3.07 7.37 12.73
N SER A 192 -4.27 7.27 12.16
CA SER A 192 -4.94 5.99 11.86
C SER A 192 -4.08 5.02 11.04
N PRO A 193 -3.40 5.43 9.95
CA PRO A 193 -2.48 4.56 9.21
C PRO A 193 -1.35 3.94 10.04
N LEU A 194 -0.74 4.72 10.94
CA LEU A 194 0.32 4.21 11.82
C LEU A 194 -0.27 3.20 12.82
N LEU A 195 -1.41 3.52 13.42
CA LEU A 195 -2.06 2.64 14.39
C LEU A 195 -2.46 1.29 13.77
N PHE A 196 -2.89 1.30 12.50
CA PHE A 196 -3.17 0.05 11.80
C PHE A 196 -1.90 -0.79 11.56
N THR A 197 -0.79 -0.16 11.14
CA THR A 197 0.51 -0.83 11.05
C THR A 197 0.93 -1.44 12.40
N LEU A 198 0.72 -0.72 13.50
CA LEU A 198 1.06 -1.23 14.83
C LEU A 198 0.11 -2.31 15.33
N LEU A 199 -1.15 -2.32 14.87
CA LEU A 199 -2.07 -3.43 15.15
C LEU A 199 -1.57 -4.74 14.52
N THR A 200 -1.02 -4.66 13.30
CA THR A 200 -0.64 -5.82 12.48
C THR A 200 0.84 -6.20 12.59
N HIS A 201 1.61 -5.56 13.47
CA HIS A 201 3.06 -5.73 13.55
C HIS A 201 3.50 -7.15 13.93
N ASP A 202 2.70 -7.84 14.75
CA ASP A 202 2.92 -9.20 15.23
C ASP A 202 2.24 -10.26 14.34
N CYS A 203 1.67 -9.85 13.20
CA CYS A 203 1.27 -10.76 12.14
C CYS A 203 2.55 -11.27 11.45
N ALA A 204 3.08 -12.36 11.99
CA ALA A 204 4.33 -13.00 11.59
C ALA A 204 4.10 -14.48 11.23
N VAL A 205 5.05 -15.03 10.48
CA VAL A 205 5.08 -16.44 10.09
C VAL A 205 5.85 -17.27 11.12
N MET A 206 5.50 -18.54 11.24
CA MET A 206 6.18 -19.56 12.05
C MET A 206 7.24 -20.33 11.24
N HIS A 207 7.01 -20.50 9.94
CA HIS A 207 7.81 -21.30 9.03
C HIS A 207 8.63 -20.41 8.09
N SER A 208 9.94 -20.68 7.99
CA SER A 208 10.85 -19.95 7.09
C SER A 208 10.54 -20.14 5.59
N SER A 209 9.72 -21.14 5.24
CA SER A 209 9.21 -21.38 3.90
C SER A 209 7.99 -20.52 3.56
N SER A 210 7.52 -19.66 4.47
CA SER A 210 6.42 -18.74 4.23
C SER A 210 6.79 -17.31 4.59
N HIS A 211 6.15 -16.35 3.94
CA HIS A 211 6.39 -14.93 4.18
C HIS A 211 5.07 -14.16 4.12
N ILE A 212 4.92 -13.15 4.98
CA ILE A 212 3.76 -12.24 4.97
C ILE A 212 4.25 -10.86 4.52
N ILE A 213 3.74 -10.41 3.37
CA ILE A 213 3.99 -9.09 2.80
C ILE A 213 2.78 -8.21 3.08
N LYS A 214 2.99 -7.07 3.73
CA LYS A 214 1.91 -6.16 4.12
C LYS A 214 2.07 -4.80 3.46
N PHE A 215 0.99 -4.28 2.92
CA PHE A 215 0.90 -2.92 2.43
C PHE A 215 -0.45 -2.33 2.85
N ALA A 216 -0.44 -1.63 3.98
CA ALA A 216 -1.66 -1.16 4.63
C ALA A 216 -2.55 -2.36 4.94
N ASP A 217 -3.80 -2.36 4.49
CA ASP A 217 -4.75 -3.46 4.64
C ASP A 217 -4.55 -4.61 3.63
N ASP A 218 -3.81 -4.39 2.54
CA ASP A 218 -3.47 -5.47 1.62
C ASP A 218 -2.42 -6.39 2.27
N THR A 219 -2.77 -7.67 2.45
CA THR A 219 -1.88 -8.69 3.03
C THR A 219 -1.71 -9.84 2.05
N THR A 220 -0.46 -10.18 1.73
CA THR A 220 -0.13 -11.29 0.84
C THR A 220 0.74 -12.31 1.57
N MET A 221 0.26 -13.54 1.67
CA MET A 221 1.03 -14.66 2.18
C MET A 221 1.66 -15.45 1.02
N VAL A 222 2.98 -15.59 1.03
CA VAL A 222 3.77 -16.29 0.02
C VAL A 222 4.28 -17.60 0.62
N GLY A 223 3.82 -18.73 0.10
CA GLY A 223 4.31 -20.06 0.44
C GLY A 223 5.29 -20.61 -0.59
N LEU A 224 6.48 -20.98 -0.14
CA LEU A 224 7.56 -21.55 -0.94
C LEU A 224 7.50 -23.08 -0.86
N ILE A 225 6.85 -23.71 -1.84
CA ILE A 225 6.55 -25.14 -1.79
C ILE A 225 7.68 -25.98 -2.38
N ASN A 226 8.05 -27.05 -1.68
CA ASN A 226 9.09 -27.98 -2.10
C ASN A 226 8.51 -29.39 -2.23
N LYS A 227 8.66 -30.03 -3.41
CA LYS A 227 8.22 -31.42 -3.66
C LYS A 227 6.76 -31.69 -3.25
N ASP A 228 5.85 -30.77 -3.58
CA ASP A 228 4.41 -30.84 -3.26
C ASP A 228 4.07 -30.87 -1.75
N ASN A 229 5.02 -30.58 -0.87
CA ASN A 229 4.74 -30.47 0.56
C ASN A 229 4.17 -29.09 0.92
N GLU A 230 2.84 -29.01 0.97
CA GLU A 230 2.09 -27.79 1.30
C GLU A 230 1.73 -27.65 2.79
N SER A 231 2.19 -28.57 3.65
CA SER A 231 1.79 -28.61 5.07
C SER A 231 2.07 -27.30 5.80
N ALA A 232 3.32 -26.82 5.74
CA ALA A 232 3.74 -25.57 6.35
C ALA A 232 2.90 -24.38 5.85
N TYR A 233 2.72 -24.24 4.54
CA TYR A 233 1.91 -23.18 3.96
C TYR A 233 0.44 -23.22 4.42
N ARG A 234 -0.18 -24.40 4.45
CA ARG A 234 -1.57 -24.55 4.90
C ARG A 234 -1.72 -24.29 6.39
N GLU A 235 -0.72 -24.64 7.18
CA GLU A 235 -0.67 -24.31 8.60
C GLU A 235 -0.54 -22.81 8.83
N GLU A 236 0.36 -22.14 8.11
CA GLU A 236 0.51 -20.69 8.12
C GLU A 236 -0.77 -19.96 7.76
N VAL A 237 -1.48 -20.42 6.72
CA VAL A 237 -2.79 -19.87 6.37
C VAL A 237 -3.75 -20.02 7.56
N ARG A 238 -3.80 -21.18 8.22
CA ARG A 238 -4.69 -21.40 9.38
C ARG A 238 -4.34 -20.47 10.55
N GLU A 239 -3.06 -20.31 10.87
CA GLU A 239 -2.60 -19.42 11.93
C GLU A 239 -2.90 -17.96 11.60
N LEU A 240 -2.67 -17.53 10.37
CA LEU A 240 -3.06 -16.20 9.90
C LEU A 240 -4.56 -15.96 10.06
N LEU A 241 -5.40 -16.95 9.75
CA LEU A 241 -6.85 -16.87 9.95
C LEU A 241 -7.25 -16.78 11.42
N SER A 242 -6.58 -17.54 12.29
CA SER A 242 -6.77 -17.47 13.74
C SER A 242 -6.39 -16.09 14.26
N TRP A 243 -5.22 -15.59 13.87
CA TRP A 243 -4.73 -14.26 14.20
C TRP A 243 -5.70 -13.17 13.72
N CYS A 244 -6.24 -13.25 12.50
CA CYS A 244 -7.25 -12.31 12.02
C CYS A 244 -8.50 -12.27 12.91
N LYS A 245 -8.98 -13.43 13.38
CA LYS A 245 -10.14 -13.51 14.30
C LYS A 245 -9.85 -12.81 15.63
N VAL A 246 -8.69 -13.09 16.23
CA VAL A 246 -8.28 -12.46 17.50
C VAL A 246 -8.16 -10.94 17.36
N ASN A 247 -7.68 -10.47 16.21
CA ASN A 247 -7.48 -9.04 15.93
C ASN A 247 -8.71 -8.33 15.36
N ASN A 248 -9.87 -9.00 15.32
CA ASN A 248 -11.12 -8.48 14.76
C ASN A 248 -10.97 -7.98 13.32
N LEU A 249 -10.19 -8.69 12.50
CA LEU A 249 -9.99 -8.38 11.09
C LEU A 249 -10.81 -9.34 10.22
N TYR A 250 -11.91 -8.82 9.68
CA TYR A 250 -12.78 -9.57 8.79
C TYR A 250 -12.24 -9.54 7.38
N ARG A 251 -12.18 -10.70 6.73
CA ARG A 251 -11.73 -10.82 5.34
C ARG A 251 -12.89 -10.66 4.39
N ASN A 252 -12.61 -10.17 3.19
CA ASN A 252 -13.52 -10.21 2.08
C ASN A 252 -13.29 -11.54 1.32
N VAL A 253 -14.17 -12.51 1.53
CA VAL A 253 -14.04 -13.86 0.95
C VAL A 253 -14.00 -13.78 -0.59
N ASP A 254 -14.88 -12.99 -1.19
CA ASP A 254 -14.97 -12.85 -2.65
C ASP A 254 -13.74 -12.21 -3.28
N LYS A 255 -13.02 -11.37 -2.54
CA LYS A 255 -11.78 -10.75 -3.00
C LYS A 255 -10.52 -11.49 -2.57
N THR A 256 -10.63 -12.42 -1.63
CA THR A 256 -9.50 -13.25 -1.23
C THR A 256 -9.25 -14.25 -2.35
N LYS A 257 -8.08 -14.18 -2.98
CA LYS A 257 -7.71 -15.01 -4.12
C LYS A 257 -6.37 -15.66 -3.91
N GLU A 258 -6.19 -16.82 -4.51
CA GLU A 258 -4.92 -17.52 -4.52
C GLU A 258 -4.34 -17.54 -5.93
N MET A 259 -3.03 -17.40 -6.07
CA MET A 259 -2.31 -17.65 -7.32
C MET A 259 -1.27 -18.72 -7.08
N VAL A 260 -1.16 -19.66 -8.02
CA VAL A 260 -0.11 -20.69 -8.00
C VAL A 260 0.82 -20.48 -9.19
N VAL A 261 2.11 -20.33 -8.92
CA VAL A 261 3.15 -20.19 -9.94
C VAL A 261 3.93 -21.50 -9.98
N ASP A 262 3.66 -22.33 -10.98
CA ASP A 262 4.28 -23.65 -11.17
C ASP A 262 4.84 -23.83 -12.60
N PHE A 263 6.17 -23.86 -12.71
CA PHE A 263 6.88 -24.08 -13.97
C PHE A 263 7.39 -25.52 -14.16
N ARG A 264 7.03 -26.44 -13.26
CA ARG A 264 7.40 -27.86 -13.39
C ARG A 264 6.72 -28.46 -14.61
N ARG A 265 7.41 -29.39 -15.30
CA ARG A 265 6.89 -30.06 -16.50
C ARG A 265 5.70 -30.97 -16.19
N ALA A 266 5.79 -31.73 -15.11
CA ALA A 266 4.71 -32.56 -14.60
C ALA A 266 3.89 -31.76 -13.59
N ARG A 267 2.97 -30.92 -14.08
CA ARG A 267 2.04 -30.17 -13.24
C ARG A 267 1.01 -31.13 -12.66
N ARG A 268 0.77 -31.01 -11.35
CA ARG A 268 -0.37 -31.64 -10.69
C ARG A 268 -1.44 -30.59 -10.48
N ASP A 269 -2.70 -31.01 -10.45
CA ASP A 269 -3.77 -30.12 -10.05
C ASP A 269 -3.55 -29.67 -8.60
N HIS A 270 -3.55 -28.37 -8.39
CA HIS A 270 -3.38 -27.80 -7.06
C HIS A 270 -4.74 -27.73 -6.37
N SER A 271 -4.89 -28.48 -5.27
CA SER A 271 -6.10 -28.40 -4.46
C SER A 271 -6.24 -27.00 -3.86
N PRO A 272 -7.39 -26.34 -4.03
CA PRO A 272 -7.66 -25.04 -3.42
C PRO A 272 -7.54 -25.05 -1.90
N LEU A 273 -7.27 -23.88 -1.32
CA LEU A 273 -7.36 -23.69 0.12
C LEU A 273 -8.83 -23.72 0.56
N ALA A 274 -9.13 -24.51 1.60
CA ALA A 274 -10.42 -24.49 2.27
C ALA A 274 -10.38 -23.52 3.45
N ILE A 275 -11.18 -22.47 3.39
CA ILE A 275 -11.28 -21.46 4.44
C ILE A 275 -12.73 -21.38 4.91
N ASN A 276 -13.00 -21.73 6.17
CA ASN A 276 -14.35 -21.72 6.77
C ASN A 276 -15.40 -22.37 5.85
N SER A 277 -15.12 -23.57 5.34
CA SER A 277 -15.93 -24.36 4.37
C SER A 277 -16.09 -23.79 2.95
N SER A 278 -15.51 -22.63 2.63
CA SER A 278 -15.45 -22.10 1.27
C SER A 278 -14.10 -22.37 0.62
N SER A 279 -14.11 -22.78 -0.65
CA SER A 279 -12.90 -22.91 -1.46
C SER A 279 -12.42 -21.53 -1.91
N VAL A 280 -11.15 -21.21 -1.66
CA VAL A 280 -10.53 -20.00 -2.23
C VAL A 280 -10.36 -20.20 -3.72
N GLU A 281 -10.75 -19.20 -4.51
CA GLU A 281 -10.56 -19.25 -5.96
C GLU A 281 -9.07 -19.13 -6.31
N ILE A 282 -8.56 -20.09 -7.09
CA ILE A 282 -7.23 -20.01 -7.71
C ILE A 282 -7.37 -19.26 -9.03
N VAL A 283 -6.65 -18.14 -9.16
CA VAL A 283 -6.69 -17.26 -10.32
C VAL A 283 -5.38 -17.28 -11.09
N LYS A 284 -5.49 -17.17 -12.43
CA LYS A 284 -4.32 -17.09 -13.32
C LYS A 284 -3.67 -15.71 -13.36
N ASN A 285 -4.41 -14.68 -12.97
CA ASN A 285 -3.94 -13.31 -12.93
C ASN A 285 -4.61 -12.54 -11.79
N ILE A 286 -3.87 -11.62 -11.19
CA ILE A 286 -4.36 -10.77 -10.11
C ILE A 286 -3.73 -9.39 -10.20
N LYS A 287 -4.48 -8.37 -9.76
CA LYS A 287 -3.95 -7.03 -9.59
C LYS A 287 -3.45 -6.85 -8.17
N PHE A 288 -2.13 -6.87 -7.98
CA PHE A 288 -1.46 -6.68 -6.69
C PHE A 288 -0.83 -5.29 -6.63
N LEU A 289 -1.26 -4.46 -5.67
CA LEU A 289 -0.74 -3.09 -5.45
C LEU A 289 -0.68 -2.22 -6.72
N GLY A 290 -1.66 -2.38 -7.60
CA GLY A 290 -1.77 -1.62 -8.84
C GLY A 290 -1.18 -2.29 -10.08
N VAL A 291 -0.40 -3.37 -9.92
CA VAL A 291 0.28 -4.09 -10.99
C VAL A 291 -0.40 -5.43 -11.25
N HIS A 292 -0.60 -5.80 -12.52
CA HIS A 292 -1.11 -7.12 -12.86
C HIS A 292 0.02 -8.15 -12.85
N ILE A 293 -0.13 -9.19 -12.05
CA ILE A 293 0.75 -10.36 -12.00
C ILE A 293 -0.01 -11.54 -12.62
N ALA A 294 0.69 -12.38 -13.38
CA ALA A 294 0.14 -13.59 -13.98
C ALA A 294 0.88 -14.82 -13.44
N GLU A 295 0.22 -15.98 -13.40
CA GLU A 295 0.79 -17.26 -12.92
C GLU A 295 2.02 -17.70 -13.72
N ASN A 296 2.13 -17.25 -14.98
CA ASN A 296 3.25 -17.52 -15.86
C ASN A 296 4.32 -16.41 -15.83
N LEU A 297 4.17 -15.43 -14.94
CA LEU A 297 5.02 -14.25 -14.78
C LEU A 297 5.22 -13.43 -16.06
N THR A 298 4.29 -13.52 -17.01
CA THR A 298 4.25 -12.64 -18.19
C THR A 298 3.63 -11.29 -17.84
N TRP A 299 4.11 -10.24 -18.50
CA TRP A 299 3.72 -8.87 -18.18
C TRP A 299 2.74 -8.24 -19.18
N THR A 300 2.31 -9.00 -20.18
CA THR A 300 1.47 -8.51 -21.28
C THR A 300 0.12 -7.93 -20.81
N LEU A 301 -0.51 -8.55 -19.80
CA LEU A 301 -1.75 -8.02 -19.22
C LEU A 301 -1.50 -6.65 -18.55
N ASN A 302 -0.41 -6.55 -17.78
CA ASN A 302 -0.01 -5.32 -17.12
C ASN A 302 0.28 -4.20 -18.13
N THR A 303 1.16 -4.47 -19.09
CA THR A 303 1.59 -3.50 -20.12
C THR A 303 0.41 -3.06 -21.00
N SER A 304 -0.49 -3.97 -21.35
CA SER A 304 -1.72 -3.64 -22.09
C SER A 304 -2.64 -2.70 -21.29
N SER A 305 -2.82 -2.99 -20.00
CA SER A 305 -3.64 -2.14 -19.12
C SER A 305 -3.06 -0.73 -18.94
N ILE A 306 -1.74 -0.64 -18.77
CA ILE A 306 -0.98 0.62 -18.67
C ILE A 306 -1.07 1.40 -19.98
N THR A 307 -0.85 0.72 -21.11
CA THR A 307 -0.92 1.30 -22.46
C THR A 307 -2.28 1.92 -22.72
N LYS A 308 -3.38 1.19 -22.41
CA LYS A 308 -4.74 1.68 -22.59
C LYS A 308 -5.02 2.94 -21.78
N ARG A 309 -4.57 3.00 -20.52
CA ARG A 309 -4.75 4.18 -19.66
C ARG A 309 -3.90 5.36 -20.14
N ALA A 310 -2.66 5.11 -20.55
CA ALA A 310 -1.78 6.15 -21.09
C ALA A 310 -2.33 6.74 -22.41
N GLN A 311 -2.89 5.90 -23.30
CA GLN A 311 -3.55 6.36 -24.53
C GLN A 311 -4.74 7.28 -24.27
N GLN A 312 -5.56 7.00 -23.24
CA GLN A 312 -6.64 7.90 -22.83
C GLN A 312 -6.10 9.27 -22.41
N CYS A 313 -4.97 9.32 -21.72
CA CYS A 313 -4.32 10.59 -21.35
C CYS A 313 -3.67 11.30 -22.54
N LEU A 314 -3.16 10.56 -23.53
CA LEU A 314 -2.64 11.14 -24.78
C LEU A 314 -3.70 11.92 -25.56
N TYR A 315 -4.94 11.44 -25.56
CA TYR A 315 -6.05 12.18 -26.18
C TYR A 315 -6.21 13.58 -25.57
N PHE A 316 -6.14 13.71 -24.25
CA PHE A 316 -6.20 15.02 -23.61
C PHE A 316 -4.97 15.87 -23.90
N LEU A 317 -3.77 15.27 -23.93
CA LEU A 317 -2.55 15.96 -24.35
C LEU A 317 -2.68 16.53 -25.77
N GLN A 318 -3.26 15.76 -26.69
CA GLN A 318 -3.56 16.20 -28.05
C GLN A 318 -4.54 17.38 -28.06
N LYS A 319 -5.62 17.32 -27.26
CA LYS A 319 -6.58 18.42 -27.14
C LYS A 319 -5.95 19.70 -26.60
N LEU A 320 -5.01 19.59 -25.65
CA LEU A 320 -4.26 20.74 -25.15
C LEU A 320 -3.35 21.33 -26.22
N ARG A 321 -2.73 20.49 -27.07
CA ARG A 321 -1.93 20.97 -28.20
C ARG A 321 -2.79 21.70 -29.24
N GLU A 322 -3.98 21.18 -29.53
CA GLU A 322 -4.97 21.83 -30.41
C GLU A 322 -5.44 23.18 -29.86
N ALA A 323 -5.50 23.33 -28.53
CA ALA A 323 -5.75 24.60 -27.85
C ALA A 323 -4.52 25.54 -27.83
N HIS A 324 -3.49 25.26 -28.63
CA HIS A 324 -2.27 26.07 -28.79
C HIS A 324 -1.49 26.32 -27.49
N LEU A 325 -1.55 25.40 -26.53
CA LEU A 325 -0.77 25.52 -25.30
C LEU A 325 0.74 25.36 -25.57
N PRO A 326 1.59 26.18 -24.91
CA PRO A 326 3.05 26.08 -25.02
C PRO A 326 3.61 24.71 -24.64
N SER A 327 4.67 24.28 -25.34
CA SER A 327 5.36 23.01 -25.10
C SER A 327 5.81 22.76 -23.65
N PRO A 328 6.23 23.77 -22.86
CA PRO A 328 6.52 23.56 -21.43
C PRO A 328 5.30 23.05 -20.64
N ILE A 329 4.11 23.62 -20.87
CA ILE A 329 2.88 23.21 -20.19
C ILE A 329 2.48 21.80 -20.63
N LEU A 330 2.58 21.51 -21.93
CA LEU A 330 2.31 20.17 -22.47
C LEU A 330 3.26 19.12 -21.89
N THR A 331 4.54 19.47 -21.70
CA THR A 331 5.54 18.60 -21.07
C THR A 331 5.19 18.34 -19.61
N THR A 332 4.77 19.37 -18.86
CA THR A 332 4.30 19.20 -17.48
C THR A 332 3.07 18.29 -17.42
N PHE A 333 2.09 18.49 -18.32
CA PHE A 333 0.91 17.63 -18.40
C PHE A 333 1.29 16.17 -18.71
N TYR A 334 2.14 15.96 -19.72
CA TYR A 334 2.65 14.63 -20.08
C TYR A 334 3.33 13.94 -18.90
N ARG A 335 4.27 14.61 -18.23
CA ARG A 335 4.97 14.06 -17.07
C ARG A 335 4.00 13.69 -15.94
N GLY A 336 3.02 14.53 -15.68
CA GLY A 336 2.04 14.33 -14.60
C GLY A 336 0.99 13.26 -14.89
N THR A 337 0.66 12.99 -16.15
CA THR A 337 -0.50 12.15 -16.51
C THR A 337 -0.17 10.92 -17.34
N VAL A 338 0.79 11.00 -18.27
CA VAL A 338 1.15 9.89 -19.16
C VAL A 338 2.39 9.20 -18.63
N GLU A 339 3.49 9.93 -18.42
CA GLU A 339 4.74 9.36 -17.90
C GLU A 339 4.56 8.76 -16.51
N SER A 340 3.76 9.39 -15.65
CA SER A 340 3.43 8.87 -14.31
C SER A 340 2.72 7.52 -14.35
N ILE A 341 1.87 7.28 -15.35
CA ILE A 341 1.21 5.98 -15.57
C ILE A 341 2.22 4.95 -16.08
N LEU A 342 3.04 5.33 -17.07
CA LEU A 342 4.04 4.44 -17.67
C LEU A 342 5.15 4.04 -16.69
N SER A 343 5.55 4.95 -15.81
CA SER A 343 6.64 4.75 -14.84
C SER A 343 6.18 4.14 -13.51
N SER A 344 4.87 3.93 -13.32
CA SER A 344 4.33 3.34 -12.09
C SER A 344 4.79 1.89 -11.94
N CYS A 345 5.46 1.60 -10.83
CA CYS A 345 6.06 0.31 -10.54
C CYS A 345 7.01 -0.23 -11.63
N ILE A 346 7.56 0.64 -12.50
CA ILE A 346 8.28 0.23 -13.71
C ILE A 346 9.48 -0.69 -13.43
N ILE A 347 10.10 -0.56 -12.26
CA ILE A 347 11.25 -1.37 -11.87
C ILE A 347 10.90 -2.85 -11.70
N THR A 348 9.64 -3.17 -11.40
CA THR A 348 9.22 -4.55 -11.08
C THR A 348 8.96 -5.40 -12.32
N TRP A 349 8.48 -4.77 -13.39
CA TRP A 349 7.92 -5.48 -14.54
C TRP A 349 8.61 -5.18 -15.87
N PHE A 350 9.23 -4.01 -16.05
CA PHE A 350 9.77 -3.61 -17.35
C PHE A 350 10.96 -4.46 -17.79
N GLY A 351 11.82 -4.85 -16.84
CA GLY A 351 12.98 -5.73 -17.10
C GLY A 351 12.59 -7.07 -17.72
N ASN A 352 11.41 -7.58 -17.38
CA ASN A 352 10.90 -8.89 -17.82
C ASN A 352 9.87 -8.78 -18.96
N CYS A 353 9.67 -7.59 -19.53
CA CYS A 353 8.77 -7.39 -20.67
C CYS A 353 9.37 -7.95 -21.97
N THR A 354 8.50 -8.49 -22.82
CA THR A 354 8.87 -8.92 -24.17
C THR A 354 9.31 -7.74 -25.04
N ALA A 355 10.02 -8.02 -26.13
CA ALA A 355 10.37 -6.98 -27.11
C ALA A 355 9.12 -6.28 -27.68
N PHE A 356 8.02 -7.02 -27.86
CA PHE A 356 6.75 -6.48 -28.31
C PHE A 356 6.13 -5.50 -27.30
N ASP A 357 6.10 -5.88 -26.02
CA ASP A 357 5.62 -5.04 -24.94
C ASP A 357 6.41 -3.72 -24.86
N ARG A 358 7.74 -3.83 -24.87
CA ARG A 358 8.65 -2.67 -24.82
C ARG A 358 8.43 -1.73 -26.01
N LYS A 359 8.26 -2.28 -27.22
CA LYS A 359 7.99 -1.50 -28.44
C LYS A 359 6.64 -0.79 -28.36
N THR A 360 5.64 -1.43 -27.78
CA THR A 360 4.30 -0.84 -27.57
C THR A 360 4.34 0.35 -26.60
N LEU A 361 5.03 0.21 -25.47
CA LEU A 361 5.23 1.31 -24.51
C LEU A 361 6.03 2.46 -25.12
N GLN A 362 7.10 2.16 -25.84
CA GLN A 362 7.92 3.18 -26.50
C GLN A 362 7.14 3.96 -27.58
N ARG A 363 6.17 3.34 -28.25
CA ARG A 363 5.29 4.03 -29.21
C ARG A 363 4.46 5.12 -28.56
N ILE A 364 3.93 4.90 -27.34
CA ILE A 364 3.19 5.92 -26.59
C ILE A 364 4.04 7.16 -26.37
N MET A 365 5.29 6.97 -25.94
CA MET A 365 6.22 8.08 -25.69
C MET A 365 6.58 8.81 -26.97
N ARG A 366 6.81 8.10 -28.08
CA ARG A 366 7.06 8.71 -29.39
C ARG A 366 5.86 9.51 -29.89
N THR A 367 4.64 9.05 -29.62
CA THR A 367 3.43 9.83 -29.92
C THR A 367 3.38 11.10 -29.09
N ALA A 368 3.64 11.03 -27.78
CA ALA A 368 3.70 12.21 -26.93
C ALA A 368 4.76 13.22 -27.40
N GLU A 369 5.96 12.75 -27.73
CA GLU A 369 7.07 13.56 -28.24
C GLU A 369 6.65 14.36 -29.49
N LYS A 370 5.97 13.70 -30.44
CA LYS A 370 5.44 14.35 -31.65
C LYS A 370 4.39 15.42 -31.33
N ILE A 371 3.48 15.15 -30.38
CA ILE A 371 2.43 16.09 -29.99
C ILE A 371 3.03 17.34 -29.32
N ILE A 372 4.02 17.14 -28.45
CA ILE A 372 4.65 18.22 -27.68
C ILE A 372 5.63 19.02 -28.54
N GLY A 373 6.30 18.36 -29.49
CA GLY A 373 7.36 18.93 -30.31
C GLY A 373 8.70 19.07 -29.58
N VAL A 374 8.94 18.27 -28.53
CA VAL A 374 10.17 18.29 -27.72
C VAL A 374 10.61 16.85 -27.46
N SER A 375 11.90 16.59 -27.59
CA SER A 375 12.51 15.28 -27.31
C SER A 375 12.20 14.80 -25.88
N LEU A 376 11.74 13.56 -25.75
CA LEU A 376 11.45 12.93 -24.47
C LEU A 376 12.43 11.77 -24.20
N PRO A 377 12.76 11.49 -22.93
CA PRO A 377 13.53 10.29 -22.59
C PRO A 377 12.85 9.02 -23.12
N SER A 378 13.61 7.99 -23.48
CA SER A 378 13.04 6.68 -23.82
C SER A 378 12.47 5.97 -22.58
N ILE A 379 11.56 5.02 -22.77
CA ILE A 379 11.00 4.23 -21.66
C ILE A 379 12.13 3.46 -20.92
N THR A 380 13.13 3.01 -21.67
CA THR A 380 14.31 2.34 -21.13
C THR A 380 15.15 3.27 -20.27
N ASN A 381 15.34 4.53 -20.68
CA ASN A 381 16.07 5.51 -19.88
C ASN A 381 15.33 5.79 -18.57
N ILE A 382 14.00 5.97 -18.61
CA ILE A 382 13.18 6.15 -17.40
C ILE A 382 13.33 4.95 -16.46
N TYR A 383 13.24 3.73 -16.99
CA TYR A 383 13.44 2.50 -16.22
C TYR A 383 14.82 2.48 -15.54
N ILE A 384 15.91 2.71 -16.30
CA ILE A 384 17.28 2.72 -15.76
C ILE A 384 17.42 3.77 -14.66
N THR A 385 16.94 5.00 -14.88
CA THR A 385 16.98 6.06 -13.87
C THR A 385 16.21 5.68 -12.60
N HIS A 386 15.05 5.03 -12.74
CA HIS A 386 14.27 4.55 -11.60
C HIS A 386 15.00 3.43 -10.84
N CYS A 387 15.61 2.47 -11.55
CA CYS A 387 16.41 1.40 -10.94
C CYS A 387 17.59 1.96 -10.15
N ILE A 388 18.38 2.87 -10.73
CA ILE A 388 19.53 3.49 -10.06
C ILE A 388 19.10 4.26 -8.82
N ARG A 389 18.04 5.08 -8.92
CA ARG A 389 17.50 5.82 -7.79
C ARG A 389 17.02 4.89 -6.68
N LYS A 390 16.32 3.80 -7.03
CA LYS A 390 15.84 2.82 -6.05
C LYS A 390 17.01 2.09 -5.38
N ALA A 391 17.96 1.57 -6.15
CA ALA A 391 19.15 0.90 -5.62
C ALA A 391 19.93 1.82 -4.66
N THR A 392 20.14 3.09 -5.04
CA THR A 392 20.80 4.08 -4.19
C THR A 392 20.06 4.30 -2.86
N ASN A 393 18.72 4.34 -2.91
CA ASN A 393 17.91 4.48 -1.70
C ASN A 393 17.92 3.24 -0.81
N ILE A 394 18.02 2.04 -1.39
CA ILE A 394 18.12 0.77 -0.66
C ILE A 394 19.49 0.68 0.05
N VAL A 395 20.57 0.98 -0.66
CA VAL A 395 21.93 0.97 -0.11
C VAL A 395 22.09 1.98 1.05
N LYS A 396 21.42 3.13 0.98
CA LYS A 396 21.49 4.14 2.05
C LYS A 396 20.65 3.80 3.29
N ASP A 397 19.84 2.75 3.22
CA ASP A 397 18.88 2.40 4.26
C ASP A 397 19.10 0.96 4.74
N PRO A 398 19.87 0.74 5.82
CA PRO A 398 20.16 -0.60 6.34
C PRO A 398 18.92 -1.32 6.88
N THR A 399 17.80 -0.61 7.06
CA THR A 399 16.53 -1.19 7.51
C THR A 399 15.71 -1.73 6.35
N HIS A 400 16.14 -1.49 5.10
CA HIS A 400 15.43 -1.95 3.91
C HIS A 400 15.51 -3.47 3.78
N PRO A 401 14.39 -4.19 3.57
CA PRO A 401 14.41 -5.66 3.51
C PRO A 401 15.30 -6.19 2.37
N SER A 402 15.47 -5.40 1.31
CA SER A 402 16.38 -5.69 0.20
C SER A 402 17.80 -5.10 0.35
N HIS A 403 18.17 -4.54 1.51
CA HIS A 403 19.49 -3.91 1.69
C HIS A 403 20.64 -4.87 1.37
N GLU A 404 20.60 -6.07 1.94
CA GLU A 404 21.59 -7.14 1.71
C GLU A 404 21.61 -7.69 0.27
N LEU A 405 20.55 -7.40 -0.51
CA LEU A 405 20.46 -7.85 -1.91
C LEU A 405 21.12 -6.88 -2.89
N VAL A 406 21.51 -5.68 -2.45
CA VAL A 406 22.05 -4.62 -3.31
C VAL A 406 23.42 -4.21 -2.79
N THR A 407 24.46 -4.52 -3.56
CA THR A 407 25.83 -4.10 -3.27
C THR A 407 26.29 -3.05 -4.26
N VAL A 408 27.02 -2.04 -3.77
CA VAL A 408 27.67 -1.05 -4.64
C VAL A 408 28.97 -1.66 -5.13
N LEU A 409 29.13 -1.74 -6.44
CA LEU A 409 30.38 -2.23 -7.03
C LEU A 409 31.50 -1.18 -6.83
N PRO A 410 32.77 -1.60 -6.72
CA PRO A 410 33.91 -0.70 -6.49
C PRO A 410 34.05 0.43 -7.52
N SER A 411 33.46 0.27 -8.71
CA SER A 411 33.41 1.27 -9.77
C SER A 411 32.49 2.46 -9.47
N GLY A 412 31.72 2.43 -8.38
CA GLY A 412 30.70 3.43 -8.07
C GLY A 412 29.54 3.47 -9.09
N ARG A 413 29.41 2.42 -9.92
CA ARG A 413 28.36 2.25 -10.92
C ARG A 413 27.33 1.21 -10.50
#